data_AF-A0A723DVE5-F1
#
_entry.id   AF-A0A723DVE5-F1
#
_cell.length_a   1.000
_cell.length_b   1.000
_cell.length_c   1.000
_cell.angle_alpha   90.00
_cell.angle_beta   90.00
_cell.angle_gamma   90.00
#
_symmetry.space_group_name_H-M   'P 1'
#
loop_
_entity.id
_entity.type
_entity.pdbx_description
1 polymer ?
#
loop_
_entity_poly.entity_id
_entity_poly.type
_entity_poly.pdbx_seq_one_letter_code
_entity_poly.pdbx_strand_id
1 'polypeptide(L)' 'MKILSAVLLSAIILPAHAGIVIYGTRVIYPAEKKEVVVQLVNQGEQAS' A
#
# COMPACT_ATOMS: atom_id res chain seq x y z
N MET A 1 -20.80 -14.70 28.01
CA MET A 1 -19.82 -14.90 26.93
C MET A 1 -20.13 -14.12 25.65
N LYS A 2 -21.40 -13.96 25.24
CA LYS A 2 -21.79 -13.29 23.98
C LYS A 2 -21.25 -11.86 23.81
N ILE A 3 -21.27 -11.05 24.87
CA ILE A 3 -20.79 -9.64 24.83
C ILE A 3 -19.28 -9.59 24.63
N LEU A 4 -18.53 -10.45 25.34
CA LEU A 4 -17.07 -10.52 25.20
C LEU A 4 -16.68 -10.93 23.77
N SER A 5 -17.39 -11.91 23.19
CA SER A 5 -17.18 -12.32 21.80
C SER A 5 -17.50 -11.19 20.81
N ALA A 6 -18.57 -10.43 21.03
CA ALA A 6 -18.94 -9.30 20.17
C ALA A 6 -17.89 -8.17 20.23
N VAL A 7 -17.35 -7.87 21.41
CA VAL A 7 -16.28 -6.88 21.58
C VAL A 7 -15.01 -7.33 20.83
N LEU A 8 -14.63 -8.60 20.96
CA LEU A 8 -13.46 -9.14 20.28
C LEU A 8 -13.60 -9.09 18.75
N LEU A 9 -14.80 -9.41 18.23
CA LEU A 9 -15.11 -9.33 16.80
C LEU A 9 -15.06 -7.89 16.27
N SER A 10 -15.40 -6.88 17.08
CA SER A 10 -15.33 -5.47 16.66
C SER A 10 -13.90 -4.98 16.39
N ALA A 11 -12.90 -5.57 17.05
CA ALA A 11 -11.50 -5.20 16.87
C ALA A 11 -10.90 -5.67 15.53
N ILE A 12 -11.55 -6.62 14.84
CA ILE A 12 -11.09 -7.18 13.57
C ILE A 12 -11.47 -6.26 12.38
N ILE A 13 -12.39 -5.32 12.60
CA ILE A 13 -12.92 -4.43 11.55
C ILE A 13 -12.08 -3.15 11.40
N LEU A 14 -10.91 -3.08 12.05
CA LEU A 14 -10.02 -1.93 11.92
C LEU A 14 -9.44 -1.87 10.50
N PRO A 15 -9.50 -0.72 9.84
CA PRO A 15 -9.03 -0.60 8.47
C PRO A 15 -7.49 -0.66 8.42
N ALA A 16 -6.97 -1.59 7.62
CA ALA A 16 -5.55 -1.65 7.30
C ALA A 16 -5.27 -0.83 6.04
N HIS A 17 -4.82 0.42 6.23
CA HIS A 17 -4.43 1.29 5.13
C HIS A 17 -2.99 1.02 4.70
N ALA A 18 -2.77 0.84 3.41
CA ALA A 18 -1.44 0.74 2.81
C ALA A 18 -1.33 1.73 1.66
N GLY A 19 -0.14 2.31 1.49
CA GLY A 19 0.17 3.26 0.44
C GLY A 19 1.57 3.03 -0.10
N ILE A 20 1.75 3.26 -1.40
CA ILE A 20 3.04 3.21 -2.09
C ILE A 20 3.20 4.53 -2.83
N VAL A 21 4.38 5.12 -2.74
CA VAL A 21 4.71 6.34 -3.49
C VAL A 21 5.53 5.94 -4.71
N ILE A 22 4.97 6.17 -5.89
CA ILE A 22 5.68 6.09 -7.17
C ILE A 22 6.09 7.50 -7.55
N TYR A 23 7.36 7.69 -7.89
CA TYR A 23 7.87 9.02 -8.17
C TYR A 23 7.42 9.50 -9.56
N GLY A 24 6.44 10.41 -9.57
CA GLY A 24 5.84 10.99 -10.78
C GLY A 24 4.39 10.57 -11.00
N THR A 25 3.66 11.33 -11.83
CA THR A 25 2.25 11.06 -12.18
C THR A 25 2.07 10.45 -13.56
N ARG A 26 3.18 10.26 -14.30
CA ARG A 26 3.22 9.63 -15.62
C ARG A 26 4.59 9.03 -15.87
N VAL A 27 4.62 7.99 -16.69
CA VAL A 27 5.84 7.40 -17.24
C VAL A 27 5.81 7.61 -18.76
N ILE A 28 6.83 8.25 -19.30
CA ILE A 28 6.99 8.41 -20.75
C ILE A 28 7.85 7.26 -21.24
N TYR A 29 7.37 6.54 -22.25
CA TYR A 29 8.09 5.44 -22.88
C TYR A 29 8.69 5.93 -24.22
N PRO A 30 10.03 6.13 -24.30
CA PRO A 30 10.66 6.48 -25.56
C PRO A 30 10.63 5.30 -26.52
N ALA A 31 10.42 5.56 -27.82
CA ALA A 31 10.33 4.51 -28.84
C ALA A 31 11.63 3.70 -28.97
N GLU A 32 12.76 4.30 -28.62
CA GLU A 32 14.10 3.73 -28.72
C GLU A 32 14.46 2.86 -27.49
N LYS A 33 13.62 2.88 -26.45
CA LYS A 33 13.89 2.22 -25.16
C LYS A 33 12.90 1.07 -24.95
N LYS A 34 13.44 -0.11 -24.63
CA LYS A 34 12.62 -1.29 -24.29
C LYS A 34 12.06 -1.24 -22.88
N GLU A 35 12.72 -0.51 -21.98
CA GLU A 35 12.41 -0.45 -20.55
C GLU A 35 12.62 0.96 -19.98
N VAL A 36 11.80 1.31 -18.98
CA VAL A 36 11.93 2.54 -18.20
C VAL A 36 11.88 2.18 -16.73
N VAL A 37 12.89 2.62 -15.97
CA VAL A 37 12.97 2.40 -14.52
C VAL A 37 12.23 3.52 -13.81
N VAL A 38 11.34 3.15 -12.89
CA VAL A 38 10.63 4.08 -12.00
C VAL A 38 11.02 3.83 -10.56
N GLN A 39 11.19 4.92 -9.81
CA GLN A 39 11.46 4.84 -8.40
C GLN A 39 10.18 4.61 -7.61
N LEU A 40 10.22 3.62 -6.73
CA LEU A 40 9.15 3.29 -5.80
C LEU A 40 9.69 3.43 -4.38
N VAL A 41 8.92 4.08 -3.52
CA VAL A 41 9.22 4.26 -2.11
C VAL A 41 8.06 3.72 -1.28
N ASN A 42 8.37 2.77 -0.40
CA ASN A 42 7.48 2.40 0.68
C ASN A 42 7.66 3.45 1.80
N GLN A 43 6.62 4.26 2.03
CA GLN A 43 6.59 5.25 3.11
C GLN A 43 5.88 4.73 4.37
N GLY A 44 5.48 3.45 4.38
CA GLY A 44 4.96 2.81 5.59
C GLY A 44 6.05 2.66 6.65
N GLU A 45 5.65 2.73 7.92
CA GLU A 45 6.59 2.55 9.05
C GLU A 45 7.14 1.12 9.16
N GLN A 46 6.49 0.15 8.51
CA GLN A 46 6.90 -1.24 8.52
C GLN A 46 7.33 -1.67 7.13
N ALA A 47 8.56 -2.19 7.03
CA ALA A 47 8.94 -3.05 5.92
C ALA A 47 8.40 -4.46 6.21
N SER A 48 7.63 -5.00 5.27
CA SER A 48 7.21 -6.42 5.33
C SER A 48 8.38 -7.36 5.15
#